data_AF-A0A9Y2MYN7-F1
#
_entry.id   AF-A0A9Y2MYN7-F1
#
_cell.length_a   1.000
_cell.length_b   1.000
_cell.length_c   1.000
_cell.angle_alpha   90.00
_cell.angle_beta   90.00
_cell.angle_gamma   90.00
#
_symmetry.space_group_name_H-M   'P 1'
#
loop_
_entity.id
_entity.type
_entity.pdbx_description
1 polymer ?
#
loop_
_entity_poly.entity_id
_entity_poly.type
_entity_poly.pdbx_seq_one_letter_code
_entity_poly.pdbx_strand_id
1 'polypeptide(L)'
;MPLPSLGRLGSRTNLKAVSSGRHRNAAKPAGEEVVEDKELTSYLAALAPDSDPESTGTGKRFGEAQVYQLRMNLIASQQLKEIANERDISPQALAMEWIMERLSWEGQAASAQERRHSDAMTDEFSIPQGSFDEPLLPR
;
A
#
# COMPACT_ATOMS: atom_id res chain seq x y z
N MET A 1 48.46 34.92 11.12
CA MET A 1 48.79 33.47 11.20
C MET A 1 47.48 32.67 11.20
N PRO A 2 47.03 32.11 10.06
CA PRO A 2 45.87 31.21 10.01
C PRO A 2 46.29 29.72 10.18
N LEU A 3 45.44 28.94 10.87
CA LEU A 3 45.62 27.50 11.12
C LEU A 3 44.92 26.62 10.04
N PRO A 4 45.40 25.38 9.80
CA PRO A 4 45.10 24.59 8.60
C PRO A 4 43.81 23.75 8.65
N SER A 5 43.22 23.55 7.47
CA SER A 5 42.14 22.62 7.15
C SER A 5 42.60 21.16 7.17
N LEU A 6 41.97 20.32 8.01
CA LEU A 6 42.13 18.88 7.97
C LEU A 6 40.97 18.24 7.19
N GLY A 7 41.22 17.96 5.91
CA GLY A 7 40.47 16.95 5.18
C GLY A 7 40.90 15.55 5.60
N ARG A 8 39.96 14.60 5.65
CA ARG A 8 40.31 13.17 5.65
C ARG A 8 39.36 12.39 4.75
N LEU A 9 39.99 11.77 3.75
CA LEU A 9 39.48 10.80 2.79
C LEU A 9 39.01 9.51 3.46
N GLY A 10 38.01 8.88 2.83
CA GLY A 10 38.16 7.50 2.37
C GLY A 10 37.38 6.42 3.11
N SER A 11 36.30 5.94 2.48
CA SER A 11 35.94 4.51 2.55
C SER A 11 35.62 4.04 1.14
N ARG A 12 36.65 3.53 0.45
CA ARG A 12 36.52 2.83 -0.82
C ARG A 12 36.16 1.38 -0.50
N THR A 13 34.91 1.00 -0.69
CA THR A 13 34.51 -0.42 -0.69
C THR A 13 35.05 -1.07 -1.97
N ASN A 14 36.08 -1.89 -1.81
CA ASN A 14 36.70 -2.65 -2.90
C ASN A 14 35.90 -3.95 -3.10
N LEU A 15 34.75 -3.85 -3.79
CA LEU A 15 33.98 -5.02 -4.22
C LEU A 15 34.66 -5.60 -5.47
N LYS A 16 35.54 -6.58 -5.26
CA LYS A 16 36.16 -7.36 -6.32
C LYS A 16 35.06 -8.15 -7.05
N ALA A 17 34.82 -7.80 -8.31
CA ALA A 17 33.89 -8.52 -9.18
C ALA A 17 34.37 -9.98 -9.35
N VAL A 18 33.57 -10.93 -8.85
CA VAL A 18 33.74 -12.34 -9.17
C VAL A 18 33.20 -12.55 -10.58
N SER A 19 34.12 -12.69 -11.53
CA SER A 19 33.87 -13.15 -12.88
C SER A 19 33.22 -14.55 -12.82
N SER A 20 31.89 -14.61 -12.95
CA SER A 20 31.19 -15.88 -13.16
C SER A 20 31.40 -16.37 -14.59
N GLY A 21 32.15 -17.46 -14.69
CA GLY A 21 31.94 -18.59 -15.59
C GLY A 21 31.34 -18.31 -16.95
N ARG A 22 32.22 -18.22 -17.96
CA ARG A 22 31.93 -18.45 -19.37
C ARG A 22 31.33 -19.85 -19.58
N HIS A 23 30.01 -19.98 -19.52
CA HIS A 23 29.31 -21.19 -19.96
C HIS A 23 29.34 -21.27 -21.49
N ARG A 24 30.34 -22.00 -22.01
CA ARG A 24 30.27 -22.61 -23.35
C ARG A 24 29.75 -24.03 -23.18
N ASN A 25 28.44 -24.20 -23.25
CA ASN A 25 27.82 -25.49 -23.59
C ASN A 25 27.28 -25.29 -25.02
N ALA A 26 28.05 -25.67 -26.03
CA ALA A 26 28.02 -27.01 -26.63
C ALA A 26 26.69 -27.27 -27.35
N ALA A 27 26.82 -27.29 -28.67
CA ALA A 27 25.88 -27.68 -29.71
C ALA A 27 24.64 -28.48 -29.26
N LYS A 28 23.48 -27.95 -29.64
CA LYS A 28 22.19 -28.64 -29.72
C LYS A 28 22.30 -29.78 -30.75
N PRO A 29 22.10 -31.07 -30.38
CA PRO A 29 21.74 -32.06 -31.38
C PRO A 29 20.26 -31.86 -31.72
N ALA A 30 20.01 -31.65 -33.02
CA ALA A 30 18.68 -31.79 -33.59
C ALA A 30 18.30 -33.28 -33.62
N GLY A 31 17.06 -33.61 -33.26
CA GLY A 31 16.48 -34.92 -33.58
C GLY A 31 15.83 -35.70 -32.45
N GLU A 32 15.17 -35.05 -31.49
CA GLU A 32 14.21 -35.74 -30.62
C GLU A 32 12.90 -34.96 -30.70
N GLU A 33 11.91 -35.57 -31.36
CA GLU A 33 10.53 -35.12 -31.30
C GLU A 33 10.11 -35.26 -29.84
N VAL A 34 10.27 -34.18 -29.07
CA VAL A 34 9.86 -34.10 -27.68
C VAL A 34 8.34 -34.23 -27.70
N VAL A 35 7.85 -35.45 -27.55
CA VAL A 35 6.46 -35.67 -27.14
C VAL A 35 6.39 -35.05 -25.76
N GLU A 36 6.00 -33.79 -25.70
CA GLU A 36 5.78 -33.06 -24.46
C GLU A 36 4.81 -33.89 -23.65
N ASP A 37 5.32 -34.56 -22.62
CA ASP A 37 4.50 -35.34 -21.70
C ASP A 37 3.60 -34.34 -20.97
N LYS A 38 2.39 -34.17 -21.52
CA LYS A 38 1.43 -33.14 -21.11
C LYS A 38 1.00 -33.34 -19.67
N GLU A 39 0.90 -34.60 -19.23
CA GLU A 39 0.61 -34.96 -17.85
C GLU A 39 1.76 -34.46 -16.96
N LEU A 40 3.00 -34.82 -17.28
CA LEU A 40 4.18 -34.38 -16.52
C LEU A 40 4.32 -32.85 -16.52
N THR A 41 4.04 -32.20 -17.65
CA THR A 41 4.09 -30.74 -17.79
C THR A 41 3.01 -30.06 -16.95
N SER A 42 1.80 -30.65 -16.88
CA SER A 42 0.72 -30.18 -16.02
C SER A 42 1.03 -30.38 -14.53
N TYR A 43 1.57 -31.54 -14.14
CA TYR A 43 2.03 -31.79 -12.77
C TYR A 43 3.15 -30.82 -12.36
N LEU A 44 4.10 -30.56 -13.24
CA LEU A 44 5.17 -29.58 -12.98
C LEU A 44 4.64 -28.15 -12.95
N ALA A 45 3.63 -27.79 -13.74
CA ALA A 45 2.99 -26.47 -13.67
C ALA A 45 2.18 -26.28 -12.39
N ALA A 46 1.53 -27.33 -11.88
CA ALA A 46 0.78 -27.29 -10.62
C ALA A 46 1.70 -27.26 -9.38
N LEU A 47 2.88 -27.89 -9.48
CA LEU A 47 3.89 -27.88 -8.41
C LEU A 47 4.88 -26.72 -8.54
N ALA A 48 4.96 -26.08 -9.70
CA ALA A 48 5.72 -24.86 -9.87
C ALA A 48 5.13 -23.85 -8.88
N PRO A 49 5.91 -23.34 -7.92
CA PRO A 49 5.46 -22.24 -7.10
C PRO A 49 5.04 -21.14 -8.06
N ASP A 50 3.87 -20.52 -7.84
CA ASP A 50 3.37 -19.40 -8.64
C ASP A 50 4.57 -18.54 -9.00
N SER A 51 4.92 -18.53 -10.29
CA SER A 51 6.13 -17.88 -10.77
C SER A 51 5.90 -16.37 -10.83
N ASP A 52 5.29 -15.82 -9.78
CA ASP A 52 5.34 -14.43 -9.47
C ASP A 52 6.67 -14.22 -8.74
N PRO A 53 7.60 -13.43 -9.31
CA PRO A 53 8.82 -13.11 -8.60
C PRO A 53 8.43 -12.28 -7.38
N GLU A 54 8.28 -12.94 -6.23
CA GLU A 54 8.36 -12.37 -4.88
C GLU A 54 9.78 -11.84 -4.67
N SER A 55 10.13 -10.84 -5.47
CA SER A 55 11.21 -9.93 -5.19
C SER A 55 10.59 -8.80 -4.38
N THR A 56 10.84 -8.84 -3.08
CA THR A 56 10.77 -7.68 -2.17
C THR A 56 11.81 -6.59 -2.53
N GLY A 57 12.39 -6.66 -3.74
CA GLY A 57 13.21 -5.62 -4.34
C GLY A 57 12.35 -4.49 -4.92
N THR A 58 12.19 -3.45 -4.11
CA THR A 58 12.03 -2.04 -4.53
C THR A 58 11.08 -1.76 -5.71
N GLY A 59 9.82 -1.50 -5.38
CA GLY A 59 9.02 -0.46 -6.05
C GLY A 59 8.10 -0.93 -7.18
N LYS A 60 6.88 -1.37 -6.82
CA LYS A 60 5.58 -1.12 -7.50
C LYS A 60 4.48 -2.14 -7.17
N ARG A 61 4.75 -3.20 -6.39
CA ARG A 61 3.81 -4.32 -6.19
C ARG A 61 2.89 -4.23 -4.96
N PHE A 62 3.24 -3.40 -3.98
CA PHE A 62 2.29 -3.02 -2.93
C PHE A 62 1.45 -1.88 -3.47
N GLY A 63 0.24 -2.18 -3.94
CA GLY A 63 -0.67 -1.21 -4.57
C GLY A 63 -0.66 0.11 -3.81
N GLU A 64 -0.22 1.19 -4.46
CA GLU A 64 -0.11 2.58 -3.96
C GLU A 64 0.06 2.80 -2.45
N ALA A 65 0.78 1.92 -1.75
CA ALA A 65 0.91 2.01 -0.30
C ALA A 65 1.88 3.16 -0.01
N GLN A 66 1.30 4.32 0.33
CA GLN A 66 2.06 5.54 0.53
C GLN A 66 2.62 5.56 1.96
N VAL A 67 3.94 5.66 2.07
CA VAL A 67 4.62 5.75 3.36
C VAL A 67 4.68 7.21 3.78
N TYR A 68 3.94 7.56 4.84
CA TYR A 68 3.96 8.90 5.42
C TYR A 68 4.95 8.97 6.59
N GLN A 69 5.86 9.94 6.56
CA GLN A 69 6.76 10.21 7.69
C GLN A 69 6.10 11.22 8.65
N LEU A 70 5.78 10.78 9.86
CA LEU A 70 5.26 11.66 10.90
C LEU A 70 6.40 12.42 11.58
N ARG A 71 6.38 13.76 11.52
CA ARG A 71 7.30 14.64 12.25
C ARG A 71 6.54 15.39 13.32
N MET A 72 6.98 15.25 14.57
CA MET A 72 6.37 15.87 15.74
C MET A 72 7.33 16.86 16.37
N ASN A 73 6.78 17.86 17.08
CA ASN A 73 7.60 18.70 17.94
C ASN A 73 8.10 17.90 19.18
N LEU A 74 9.11 18.44 19.87
CA LEU A 74 9.75 17.75 20.99
C LEU A 74 8.76 17.39 22.09
N ILE A 75 7.90 18.34 22.48
CA ILE A 75 6.95 18.19 23.58
C ILE A 75 5.95 17.07 23.28
N ALA A 76 5.33 17.08 22.10
CA ALA A 76 4.37 16.06 21.68
C ALA A 76 5.04 14.69 21.54
N SER A 77 6.30 14.63 21.09
CA SER A 77 7.04 13.37 21.01
C SER A 77 7.32 12.77 22.39
N GLN A 78 7.53 13.60 23.41
CA GLN A 78 7.77 13.18 24.78
C GLN A 78 6.47 12.67 25.41
N GLN A 79 5.38 13.41 25.25
CA GLN A 79 4.05 13.01 25.72
C GLN A 79 3.60 11.68 25.10
N LEU A 80 3.81 11.49 23.80
CA LEU A 80 3.48 10.24 23.13
C LEU A 80 4.25 9.05 23.75
N LYS A 81 5.54 9.24 24.06
CA LYS A 81 6.35 8.19 24.68
C LYS A 81 5.87 7.85 26.09
N GLU A 82 5.53 8.87 26.89
CA GLU A 82 5.02 8.67 28.24
C GLU A 82 3.71 7.86 28.23
N ILE A 83 2.75 8.27 27.41
CA ILE A 83 1.45 7.57 27.29
C ILE A 83 1.65 6.15 26.72
N ALA A 84 2.55 5.98 25.76
CA ALA A 84 2.86 4.67 25.21
C ALA A 84 3.46 3.73 26.26
N ASN A 85 4.37 4.25 27.11
CA ASN A 85 4.95 3.49 28.22
C ASN A 85 3.90 3.11 29.26
N GLU A 86 2.99 4.03 29.62
CA GLU A 86 1.89 3.74 30.56
C GLU A 86 0.95 2.63 30.08
N ARG A 87 0.85 2.46 28.76
CA ARG A 87 -0.02 1.46 28.11
C ARG A 87 0.73 0.21 27.66
N ASP A 88 2.03 0.09 27.95
CA ASP A 88 2.90 -0.99 27.51
C ASP A 88 2.91 -1.22 25.98
N ILE A 89 2.81 -0.15 25.20
CA ILE A 89 2.77 -0.18 23.73
C ILE A 89 3.92 0.65 23.15
N SER A 90 4.36 0.33 21.93
CA SER A 90 5.38 1.16 21.26
C SER A 90 4.81 2.54 20.86
N PRO A 91 5.59 3.63 20.95
CA PRO A 91 5.12 4.97 20.57
C PRO A 91 4.62 5.04 19.11
N GLN A 92 5.25 4.28 18.21
CA GLN A 92 4.84 4.21 16.81
C GLN A 92 3.48 3.54 16.64
N ALA A 93 3.24 2.42 17.34
CA ALA A 93 1.96 1.73 17.29
C ALA A 93 0.83 2.59 17.85
N LEU A 94 1.07 3.28 18.97
CA LEU A 94 0.09 4.20 19.57
C LEU A 94 -0.26 5.36 18.62
N ALA A 95 0.74 5.96 17.96
CA ALA A 95 0.48 7.01 16.98
C ALA A 95 -0.35 6.51 15.80
N MET A 96 -0.06 5.31 15.30
CA MET A 96 -0.83 4.70 14.21
C MET A 96 -2.28 4.44 14.62
N GLU A 97 -2.49 3.89 15.81
CA GLU A 97 -3.82 3.63 16.38
C GLU A 97 -4.64 4.91 16.44
N TRP A 98 -4.11 5.98 17.02
CA TRP A 98 -4.82 7.27 17.12
C TRP A 98 -5.11 7.91 15.76
N ILE A 99 -4.19 7.79 14.80
CA ILE A 99 -4.44 8.28 13.43
C ILE A 99 -5.61 7.52 12.80
N MET A 100 -5.60 6.19 12.88
CA MET A 100 -6.67 5.35 12.34
C MET A 100 -8.00 5.61 13.03
N GLU A 101 -7.99 5.72 14.35
CA GLU A 101 -9.15 6.10 15.14
C GLU A 101 -9.69 7.45 14.67
N ARG A 102 -8.86 8.50 14.61
CA ARG A 102 -9.30 9.84 14.19
C ARG A 102 -9.86 9.85 12.77
N LEU A 103 -9.25 9.12 11.84
CA LEU A 103 -9.75 9.00 10.47
C LEU A 103 -11.12 8.31 10.41
N SER A 104 -11.34 7.29 11.26
CA SER A 104 -12.63 6.62 11.35
C SER A 104 -13.74 7.56 11.83
N TRP A 105 -13.46 8.38 12.84
CA TRP A 105 -14.39 9.40 13.34
C TRP A 105 -14.73 10.43 12.27
N GLU A 106 -13.73 10.90 11.53
CA GLU A 106 -13.92 11.89 10.47
C GLU A 106 -14.76 11.33 9.31
N GLY A 107 -14.48 10.10 8.88
CA GLY A 107 -15.26 9.42 7.84
C GLY A 107 -16.72 9.20 8.24
N GLN A 108 -16.96 8.81 9.50
CA GLN A 108 -18.31 8.67 10.04
C GLN A 108 -19.04 10.03 10.07
N ALA A 109 -18.39 11.09 10.53
CA ALA A 109 -18.97 12.43 10.58
C ALA A 109 -19.37 12.94 9.18
N ALA A 110 -18.49 12.76 8.19
CA ALA A 110 -18.77 13.14 6.81
C ALA A 110 -19.97 12.36 6.24
N SER A 111 -20.04 11.05 6.48
CA SER A 111 -21.16 10.22 6.01
C SER A 111 -22.50 10.61 6.64
N ALA A 112 -22.50 11.01 7.92
CA ALA A 112 -23.69 11.48 8.61
C ALA A 112 -24.17 12.83 8.07
N GLN A 113 -23.23 13.71 7.69
CA GLN A 113 -23.56 14.99 7.08
C GLN A 113 -24.13 14.81 5.67
N GLU A 114 -23.58 13.90 4.87
CA GLU A 114 -24.11 13.57 3.54
C GLU A 114 -25.55 13.05 3.63
N ARG A 115 -25.85 12.14 4.55
CA ARG A 115 -27.21 11.64 4.78
C ARG A 115 -28.18 12.77 5.15
N ARG A 116 -27.78 13.69 6.02
CA ARG A 116 -28.60 14.86 6.37
C ARG A 116 -28.84 15.76 5.15
N HIS A 117 -27.84 15.93 4.30
CA HIS A 117 -27.96 16.73 3.09
C HIS A 117 -28.88 16.05 2.05
N SER A 118 -28.78 14.73 1.87
CA SER A 118 -29.68 13.98 1.00
C SER A 118 -31.12 13.96 1.53
N ASP A 119 -31.31 13.83 2.84
CA ASP A 119 -32.63 13.86 3.47
C ASP A 119 -33.27 15.25 3.31
N ALA A 120 -32.49 16.34 3.46
CA ALA A 120 -32.98 17.69 3.19
C ALA A 120 -33.34 17.91 1.70
N MET A 121 -32.54 17.37 0.77
CA MET A 121 -32.80 17.46 -0.67
C MET A 121 -34.05 16.65 -1.09
N THR A 122 -34.33 15.54 -0.42
CA THR A 122 -35.49 14.69 -0.71
C THR A 122 -36.79 15.23 -0.11
N ASP A 123 -36.73 15.97 1.01
CA ASP A 123 -37.91 16.66 1.58
C ASP A 123 -38.43 17.78 0.66
N GLU A 124 -37.54 18.48 -0.06
CA GLU A 124 -37.92 19.54 -1.01
C GLU A 124 -38.65 18.99 -2.26
N PHE A 125 -38.40 17.74 -2.65
CA PHE A 125 -39.02 17.06 -3.79
C PHE A 125 -40.03 15.98 -3.37
N SER A 126 -40.60 16.09 -2.16
CA SER A 126 -41.65 15.18 -1.72
C SER A 126 -42.91 15.38 -2.56
N ILE A 127 -43.07 14.57 -3.62
CA ILE A 127 -44.28 14.54 -4.44
C ILE A 127 -45.41 14.05 -3.53
N PRO A 128 -46.41 14.88 -3.21
CA PRO A 128 -47.48 14.47 -2.31
C PRO A 128 -48.18 13.27 -2.94
N GLN A 129 -48.32 12.19 -2.15
CA GLN A 129 -48.86 10.88 -2.54
C GLN A 129 -50.31 10.93 -3.09
N GLY A 130 -50.95 12.10 -3.15
CA GLY A 130 -52.28 12.33 -3.74
C GLY A 130 -52.30 13.28 -4.95
N SER A 131 -51.15 13.73 -5.47
CA SER A 131 -51.10 14.67 -6.62
C SER A 131 -51.50 14.07 -7.96
N PHE A 132 -51.48 12.74 -8.08
CA PHE A 132 -51.81 12.04 -9.32
C PHE A 132 -53.29 11.66 -9.46
N ASP A 133 -54.11 11.90 -8.43
CA ASP A 133 -55.50 11.43 -8.34
C ASP A 133 -56.53 12.55 -8.62
N GLU A 134 -56.15 13.65 -9.27
CA GLU A 134 -57.08 14.73 -9.63
C GLU A 134 -57.85 14.35 -10.93
N PRO A 135 -59.16 14.02 -10.85
CA PRO A 135 -59.93 13.74 -12.06
C PRO A 135 -60.18 15.05 -12.80
N LEU A 136 -59.64 15.15 -14.01
CA LEU A 136 -59.93 16.22 -14.97
C LEU A 136 -61.44 16.24 -15.27
N LEU A 137 -62.19 17.12 -14.60
CA LEU A 137 -63.62 17.32 -14.88
C LEU A 137 -63.78 17.97 -16.27
N PRO A 138 -64.63 17.41 -17.15
CA PRO A 138 -64.97 18.04 -18.42
C PRO A 138 -65.92 19.24 -18.18
N ARG A 139 -65.66 20.32 -18.94
CA ARG A 139 -66.46 21.56 -19.00
C ARG A 139 -67.83 21.36 -19.63
#